data_AF-A0A2E7DH50-F1
#
_entry.id   AF-A0A2E7DH50-F1
#
_cell.length_a   1.000
_cell.length_b   1.000
_cell.length_c   1.000
_cell.angle_alpha   90.00
_cell.angle_beta   90.00
_cell.angle_gamma   90.00
#
_symmetry.space_group_name_H-M   'P 1'
#
loop_
_entity.id
_entity.type
_entity.pdbx_description
1 polymer ?
#
loop_
_entity_poly.entity_id
_entity_poly.type
_entity_poly.pdbx_seq_one_letter_code
_entity_poly.pdbx_strand_id
1 'polypeptide(L)' 'MPLDPSQYEQLKLDRPTEKVLRITFDRPETYNSLDATGHRELAYIWRDIDDDPSVNAVILTGAGKAFSSG' A
#
# COMPACT_ATOMS: atom_id res chain seq x y z
N MET A 1 -2.98 16.79 -4.44
CA MET A 1 -1.52 16.89 -4.24
C MET A 1 -0.98 15.49 -4.45
N PRO A 2 0.22 15.26 -5.02
CA PRO A 2 0.68 13.89 -5.24
C PRO A 2 0.72 13.13 -3.91
N LEU A 3 0.34 11.86 -3.91
CA LEU A 3 0.40 11.01 -2.73
C LEU A 3 1.81 11.06 -2.12
N ASP A 4 1.88 11.23 -0.80
CA ASP A 4 3.13 11.24 -0.05
C ASP A 4 3.36 9.87 0.62
N PRO A 5 4.34 9.08 0.16
CA PRO A 5 4.61 7.76 0.72
C PRO A 5 5.04 7.77 2.19
N SER A 6 5.58 8.89 2.69
CA SER A 6 6.07 8.98 4.07
C SER A 6 4.96 9.00 5.12
N GLN A 7 3.70 9.17 4.70
CA GLN A 7 2.53 9.10 5.58
C GLN A 7 2.14 7.66 5.99
N TYR A 8 2.75 6.66 5.36
CA TYR A 8 2.44 5.25 5.54
C TYR A 8 3.63 4.51 6.13
N GLU A 9 3.48 4.00 7.34
CA GLU A 9 4.53 3.29 8.08
C GLU A 9 4.60 1.82 7.67
N GLN A 10 3.47 1.18 7.42
CA GLN A 10 3.37 -0.27 7.18
C GLN A 10 3.07 -0.63 5.73
N LEU A 11 2.69 0.36 4.91
CA LEU A 11 2.49 0.17 3.48
C LEU A 11 3.69 0.67 2.70
N LYS A 12 4.33 -0.24 1.96
CA LYS A 12 5.39 0.13 1.04
C LYS A 12 4.80 0.53 -0.30
N LEU A 13 5.12 1.74 -0.73
CA LEU A 13 4.57 2.34 -1.96
C LEU A 13 5.66 2.56 -3.00
N ASP A 14 5.41 2.08 -4.21
CA ASP A 14 6.27 2.34 -5.37
C ASP A 14 5.45 2.43 -6.67
N ARG A 15 6.11 2.80 -7.77
CA ARG A 15 5.48 2.97 -9.09
C ARG A 15 6.18 2.09 -10.13
N PRO A 16 5.67 0.88 -10.42
CA PRO A 16 6.30 -0.03 -11.37
C PRO A 16 6.20 0.46 -12.82
N THR A 17 5.23 1.31 -13.14
CA THR A 17 5.08 1.98 -14.44
C THR A 17 4.31 3.29 -14.26
N GLU A 18 4.21 4.08 -15.33
CA GLU A 18 3.50 5.36 -15.32
C GLU A 18 2.03 5.16 -14.88
N LYS A 19 1.56 6.04 -13.99
CA LYS A 19 0.20 6.05 -13.43
C LYS A 19 -0.28 4.77 -12.74
N VAL A 20 0.62 3.83 -12.44
CA VAL A 20 0.29 2.65 -11.62
C VAL A 20 0.99 2.77 -10.28
N LEU A 21 0.20 2.79 -9.21
CA LEU A 21 0.71 2.70 -7.85
C LEU A 21 0.74 1.23 -7.43
N ARG A 22 1.81 0.79 -6.77
CA ARG A 22 1.85 -0.51 -6.10
C ARG A 22 1.95 -0.31 -4.59
N ILE A 23 1.05 -0.96 -3.88
CA ILE A 23 1.02 -1.10 -2.43
C ILE A 23 1.52 -2.51 -2.11
N THR A 24 2.57 -2.60 -1.31
CA THR A 24 3.12 -3.87 -0.84
C THR A 24 3.05 -3.94 0.68
N PHE A 25 2.39 -4.97 1.22
CA PHE A 25 2.56 -5.33 2.64
C PHE A 25 3.95 -5.98 2.79
N ASP A 26 4.84 -5.37 3.58
CA ASP A 26 6.26 -5.75 3.68
C ASP A 26 6.62 -6.27 5.08
N ARG A 27 5.83 -7.24 5.57
CA ARG A 27 6.06 -7.99 6.83
C ARG A 27 6.05 -9.50 6.58
N PRO A 28 6.93 -10.01 5.70
CA PRO A 28 6.90 -11.40 5.27
C PRO A 28 7.09 -12.40 6.42
N GLU A 29 7.72 -12.00 7.53
CA GLU A 29 7.94 -12.81 8.74
C GLU A 29 6.65 -13.16 9.48
N THR A 30 5.60 -12.34 9.35
CA THR A 30 4.26 -12.63 9.89
C THR A 30 3.27 -13.01 8.79
N TYR A 31 3.77 -13.35 7.58
CA TYR A 31 2.95 -13.54 6.39
C TYR A 31 2.07 -12.32 6.08
N ASN A 32 2.59 -11.11 6.30
CA ASN A 32 1.93 -9.84 6.02
C ASN A 32 0.62 -9.62 6.79
N SER A 33 0.59 -10.03 8.06
CA SER A 33 -0.50 -9.66 8.97
C SER A 33 -0.52 -8.16 9.23
N LEU A 34 -1.70 -7.54 9.27
CA LEU A 34 -1.83 -6.12 9.61
C LEU A 34 -2.18 -5.96 11.10
N ASP A 35 -1.50 -5.02 11.77
CA ASP A 35 -1.91 -4.57 13.10
C ASP A 35 -2.88 -3.37 13.00
N ALA A 36 -3.20 -2.75 14.13
CA ALA A 36 -4.12 -1.60 14.15
C ALA A 36 -3.64 -0.42 13.28
N THR A 37 -2.33 -0.17 13.19
CA THR A 37 -1.78 0.88 12.34
C THR A 37 -1.89 0.48 10.87
N GLY A 38 -1.49 -0.74 10.51
CA GLY A 38 -1.60 -1.23 9.14
C GLY A 38 -3.04 -1.26 8.61
N HIS A 39 -4.00 -1.69 9.44
CA HIS A 39 -5.42 -1.62 9.09
C HIS A 39 -5.92 -0.19 8.91
N ARG A 40 -5.48 0.75 9.75
CA ARG A 40 -5.84 2.16 9.63
C ARG A 40 -5.30 2.74 8.32
N GLU A 41 -4.02 2.53 8.05
CA GLU A 41 -3.38 2.99 6.82
C GLU A 41 -4.06 2.45 5.56
N LEU A 42 -4.32 1.14 5.52
CA LEU A 42 -5.02 0.52 4.40
C LEU A 42 -6.44 1.06 4.24
N ALA A 43 -7.13 1.44 5.31
CA ALA A 43 -8.47 2.01 5.21
C ALA A 43 -8.48 3.43 4.61
N TYR A 44 -7.46 4.24 4.88
CA TYR A 44 -7.42 5.65 4.45
C TYR A 44 -6.70 5.90 3.12
N ILE A 45 -5.75 5.05 2.73
CA ILE A 45 -4.93 5.26 1.52
C ILE A 45 -5.75 5.43 0.25
N TRP A 46 -6.91 4.78 0.16
CA TRP A 46 -7.77 4.85 -1.02
C TRP A 46 -8.26 6.27 -1.32
N ARG A 47 -8.43 7.10 -0.29
CA ARG A 47 -8.86 8.50 -0.46
C ARG A 47 -7.74 9.36 -1.02
N ASP A 48 -6.51 9.17 -0.52
CA ASP A 48 -5.34 9.87 -1.05
C ASP A 48 -5.05 9.45 -2.50
N ILE A 49 -5.31 8.18 -2.83
CA ILE A 49 -5.22 7.67 -4.20
C ILE A 49 -6.27 8.33 -5.11
N ASP A 50 -7.52 8.44 -4.66
CA ASP A 50 -8.61 9.08 -5.42
C ASP A 50 -8.33 10.57 -5.68
N ASP A 51 -7.70 11.25 -4.72
CA ASP A 51 -7.29 12.66 -4.83
C ASP A 51 -6.00 12.89 -5.66
N ASP A 52 -5.27 11.83 -6.03
CA ASP A 52 -4.04 11.90 -6.81
C ASP A 52 -4.28 11.61 -8.30
N PRO A 53 -4.37 12.64 -9.18
CA PRO A 53 -4.63 12.45 -10.61
C PRO A 53 -3.48 11.78 -11.36
N SER A 54 -2.35 11.51 -10.69
CA SER A 54 -1.24 10.74 -11.23
C SER A 54 -1.41 9.23 -11.02
N VAL A 55 -2.51 8.75 -10.41
CA VAL A 55 -2.79 7.32 -10.22
C VAL A 55 -4.04 6.94 -11.01
N ASN A 56 -3.91 5.97 -11.92
CA ASN A 56 -5.01 5.41 -12.71
C ASN A 56 -5.35 3.97 -12.30
N ALA A 57 -4.40 3.25 -11.73
CA ALA A 57 -4.58 1.87 -11.29
C ALA A 57 -3.70 1.56 -10.08
N VAL A 58 -4.16 0.62 -9.26
CA VAL A 58 -3.45 0.18 -8.07
C VAL A 58 -3.21 -1.33 -8.13
N ILE A 59 -1.98 -1.73 -7.86
CA ILE A 59 -1.62 -3.12 -7.55
C ILE A 59 -1.52 -3.22 -6.03
N LEU A 60 -2.30 -4.11 -5.43
CA LEU A 60 -2.18 -4.47 -4.02
C LEU A 60 -1.57 -5.87 -3.92
N THR A 61 -0.46 -6.02 -3.19
CA THR A 61 0.26 -7.29 -3.06
C THR A 61 0.93 -7.44 -1.70
N GLY A 62 1.37 -8.65 -1.37
CA GLY A 62 2.24 -8.93 -0.22
C GLY A 62 3.65 -9.30 -0.66
N ALA A 63 4.65 -8.98 0.16
CA ALA A 63 6.01 -9.44 -0.01
C ALA A 63 6.17 -10.91 0.38
N GLY A 64 7.12 -11.60 -0.25
CA GLY A 64 7.48 -12.97 0.12
C GLY A 64 6.46 -14.03 -0.30
N LYS A 65 6.07 -14.90 0.64
CA LYS A 65 5.37 -16.17 0.34
C LYS A 65 3.85 -16.09 0.39
N ALA A 66 3.28 -15.01 0.92
CA ALA A 66 1.84 -14.88 1.11
C ALA A 66 1.39 -13.44 0.80
N PHE A 67 0.13 -13.28 0.44
CA PHE A 67 -0.48 -11.96 0.30
C PHE A 67 -0.65 -11.30 1.68
N SER A 68 -1.46 -11.90 2.55
CA SER A 68 -1.69 -11.52 3.95
C SER A 68 -2.24 -12.73 4.72
N SER A 69 -1.96 -12.83 6.01
CA SER A 69 -2.46 -13.87 6.92
C SER A 69 -3.62 -13.42 7.81
N GLY A 70 -4.06 -12.16 7.67
CA GLY A 70 -5.10 -11.56 8.51
C GLY A 70 -4.94 -10.06 8.63
#